data_AF-Q2LQG1-F1
#
_entry.id   AF-Q2LQG1-F1
#
_cell.length_a   1.000
_cell.length_b   1.000
_cell.length_c   1.000
_cell.angle_alpha   90.00
_cell.angle_beta   90.00
_cell.angle_gamma   90.00
#
_symmetry.space_group_name_H-M   'P 1'
#
loop_
_entity.id
_entity.type
_entity.pdbx_description
1 polymer ?
#
loop_
_entity_poly.entity_id
_entity_poly.type
_entity_poly.pdbx_seq_one_letter_code
_entity_poly.pdbx_strand_id
1 'polypeptide(L)' 'MEKKLVIIRYGKQEGNDTFSEMIKTDSWKLETIELSKGEPLPGHLENIDGLLILSDSMNVYDQSSFPLTIYMNS' A
#
# COMPACT_ATOMS: atom_id res chain seq x y z
N MET A 1 1.27 22.02 -2.99
CA MET A 1 1.86 20.86 -2.30
C MET A 1 1.37 19.63 -3.02
N GLU A 2 2.28 18.74 -3.40
CA GLU A 2 1.94 17.44 -3.99
C GLU A 2 1.40 16.53 -2.87
N LYS A 3 0.24 15.89 -3.10
CA LYS A 3 -0.38 15.01 -2.09
C LYS A 3 0.21 13.61 -2.17
N LYS A 4 0.41 12.92 -1.05
CA LYS A 4 0.91 11.54 -1.01
C LYS A 4 -0.22 10.54 -0.80
N LEU A 5 -0.37 9.59 -1.72
CA LEU A 5 -1.24 8.42 -1.57
C LEU A 5 -0.37 7.17 -1.41
N VAL A 6 -0.60 6.43 -0.33
CA VAL A 6 0.00 5.10 -0.12
C VAL A 6 -1.01 4.02 -0.49
N ILE A 7 -0.60 3.11 -1.37
CA ILE A 7 -1.40 1.97 -1.82
C ILE A 7 -0.78 0.70 -1.22
N ILE A 8 -1.52 0.01 -0.37
CA ILE A 8 -1.11 -1.27 0.20
C ILE A 8 -1.81 -2.40 -0.57
N ARG A 9 -1.02 -3.36 -1.05
CA ARG A 9 -1.51 -4.56 -1.75
C ARG A 9 -0.70 -5.78 -1.32
N TYR A 10 -1.31 -6.96 -1.40
CA TYR A 10 -0.56 -8.19 -1.15
C TYR A 10 0.33 -8.55 -2.34
N GLY A 11 -0.23 -8.79 -3.52
CA GLY A 11 0.55 -9.03 -4.75
C GLY A 11 0.16 -8.12 -5.91
N LYS A 12 0.93 -8.18 -7.01
CA LYS A 12 0.52 -7.58 -8.28
C LYS A 12 -0.65 -8.39 -8.86
N GLN A 13 -1.86 -7.87 -8.75
CA GLN A 13 -3.02 -8.40 -9.47
C GLN A 13 -3.15 -7.76 -10.85
N GLU A 14 -3.57 -8.54 -11.85
CA GLU A 14 -3.95 -7.99 -13.15
C GLU A 14 -5.09 -6.97 -12.97
N GLY A 15 -4.93 -5.77 -13.51
CA GLY A 15 -5.90 -4.66 -13.40
C GLY A 15 -5.57 -3.58 -12.36
N ASN A 16 -4.66 -3.82 -11.42
CA ASN A 16 -4.23 -2.77 -10.45
C ASN A 16 -3.36 -1.68 -11.08
N ASP A 17 -2.74 -1.95 -12.22
CA ASP A 17 -1.95 -0.95 -12.95
C ASP A 17 -2.86 0.20 -13.45
N THR A 18 -4.13 -0.10 -13.80
CA THR A 18 -5.12 0.91 -14.22
C THR A 18 -5.44 1.93 -13.14
N PHE A 19 -5.50 1.53 -11.86
CA PHE A 19 -5.70 2.47 -10.75
C PHE A 19 -4.52 3.41 -10.58
N SER A 20 -3.30 2.88 -10.71
CA SER A 20 -2.09 3.71 -10.60
C SER A 20 -1.98 4.74 -11.72
N GLU A 21 -2.54 4.44 -12.90
CA GLU A 21 -2.60 5.38 -14.03
C GLU A 21 -3.71 6.42 -13.85
N MET A 22 -4.88 6.04 -13.34
CA MET A 22 -5.98 6.98 -13.09
C MET A 22 -5.66 8.00 -12.00
N ILE A 23 -4.86 7.67 -10.99
CA ILE A 23 -4.58 8.61 -9.88
C ILE A 23 -3.43 9.58 -10.22
N LYS A 24 -2.54 9.19 -11.15
CA LYS A 24 -1.45 10.07 -11.62
C LYS A 24 -1.95 11.35 -12.29
N THR A 25 -3.20 11.39 -12.76
CA THR A 25 -3.75 12.60 -13.39
C THR A 25 -4.03 13.73 -12.40
N ASP A 26 -4.10 13.46 -11.08
CA ASP A 26 -4.62 14.39 -10.07
C ASP A 26 -3.55 15.04 -9.16
N SER A 27 -2.27 15.11 -9.59
CA SER A 27 -1.17 15.70 -8.80
C SER A 27 -0.86 14.97 -7.47
N TRP A 28 -1.12 13.67 -7.42
CA TRP A 28 -0.76 12.81 -6.29
C TRP A 28 0.54 12.05 -6.58
N LYS A 29 1.46 12.07 -5.61
CA LYS A 29 2.58 11.15 -5.53
C LYS A 29 2.08 9.81 -5.02
N LEU A 30 2.27 8.77 -5.83
CA LEU A 30 1.92 7.40 -5.50
C LEU A 30 3.10 6.65 -4.90
N GLU A 31 2.85 5.98 -3.79
CA GLU A 31 3.76 5.02 -3.17
C GLU A 31 3.02 3.70 -2.99
N THR A 32 3.54 2.62 -3.56
CA THR A 32 2.93 1.28 -3.46
C THR A 32 3.75 0.43 -2.53
N ILE A 33 3.09 -0.23 -1.58
CA ILE A 33 3.65 -1.24 -0.68
C ILE A 33 3.08 -2.59 -1.07
N GLU A 34 3.96 -3.52 -1.44
CA GLU A 34 3.64 -4.88 -1.87
C GLU A 34 4.04 -5.90 -0.79
N LEU A 35 3.06 -6.32 0.00
CA LEU A 35 3.28 -7.16 1.18
C LEU A 35 3.85 -8.55 0.85
N SER A 36 3.52 -9.11 -0.31
CA SER A 36 4.08 -10.40 -0.77
C SER A 36 5.59 -10.36 -1.02
N LYS A 37 6.18 -9.17 -1.15
CA LYS A 37 7.64 -8.96 -1.23
C LYS A 37 8.27 -8.70 0.14
N GLY A 38 7.47 -8.69 1.20
CA GLY A 38 7.91 -8.33 2.55
C GLY A 38 8.19 -6.84 2.72
N GLU A 39 7.66 -5.98 1.85
CA GLU A 39 7.78 -4.53 2.00
C GLU A 39 7.06 -4.08 3.29
N PRO A 40 7.70 -3.27 4.13
CA PRO A 40 7.13 -2.90 5.41
C PRO A 40 6.08 -1.78 5.28
N LEU A 41 5.11 -1.80 6.19
CA LEU A 41 4.10 -0.75 6.37
C LEU A 41 4.74 0.52 6.97
N PRO A 42 4.18 1.71 6.69
CA PRO A 42 4.66 2.95 7.28
C PRO A 42 4.50 2.93 8.81
N GLY A 43 5.52 3.38 9.53
CA GLY A 43 5.47 3.51 11.00
C GLY A 43 4.57 4.65 11.49
N HIS A 44 4.33 5.65 10.64
CA HIS A 44 3.52 6.83 10.94
C HIS A 44 2.70 7.25 9.72
N LEU A 45 1.54 7.90 9.96
CA LEU A 45 0.64 8.37 8.91
C LEU A 45 0.68 9.90 8.70
N GLU A 46 1.47 10.63 9.50
CA GLU A 46 1.47 12.11 9.56
C GLU A 46 1.80 12.81 8.22
N ASN A 47 2.46 12.11 7.29
CA ASN A 47 2.81 12.63 5.96
C ASN A 47 2.12 11.88 4.81
N ILE A 48 0.99 11.22 5.10
CA ILE A 48 0.21 10.45 4.13
C ILE A 48 -1.16 11.12 4.00
N ASP A 49 -1.44 11.70 2.84
CA ASP A 49 -2.71 12.39 2.55
C ASP A 49 -3.85 11.43 2.19
N GLY A 50 -3.51 10.18 1.84
CA GLY A 50 -4.48 9.13 1.54
C GLY A 50 -3.88 7.75 1.70
N LEU A 51 -4.71 6.80 2.12
CA LEU A 51 -4.38 5.38 2.22
C LEU A 51 -5.41 4.56 1.46
N LEU A 52 -4.95 3.69 0.59
CA LEU A 52 -5.77 2.75 -0.17
C LEU A 52 -5.28 1.32 0.10
N ILE A 53 -6.15 0.47 0.63
CA ILE A 53 -5.84 -0.94 0.86
C ILE A 53 -6.62 -1.76 -0.16
N LEU A 54 -5.91 -2.47 -1.03
CA LEU A 54 -6.51 -3.27 -2.09
C LEU A 54 -6.84 -4.67 -1.58
N SER A 55 -8.02 -5.16 -1.95
CA SER A 55 -8.45 -6.51 -1.60
C SER A 55 -7.57 -7.56 -2.26
N ASP A 56 -7.24 -8.60 -1.52
CA ASP A 56 -6.73 -9.86 -2.06
C ASP A 56 -7.53 -11.02 -1.46
N SER A 57 -7.31 -12.22 -1.95
CA SER A 57 -7.81 -13.50 -1.44
C SER A 57 -7.33 -13.85 -0.01
N MET A 58 -6.62 -12.95 0.67
CA MET A 58 -6.11 -13.16 2.01
C MET A 58 -7.24 -13.21 3.04
N ASN A 59 -7.20 -14.22 3.90
CA ASN A 59 -8.10 -14.33 5.04
C ASN A 59 -7.63 -13.41 6.18
N VAL A 60 -8.46 -12.45 6.58
CA VAL A 60 -8.15 -11.49 7.66
C VAL A 60 -7.94 -12.13 9.03
N TYR A 61 -8.40 -13.37 9.22
CA TYR A 61 -8.23 -14.13 10.45
C TYR A 61 -6.91 -14.94 10.47
N ASP A 62 -6.21 -15.05 9.33
CA ASP A 62 -4.99 -15.85 9.18
C ASP A 62 -3.71 -15.02 9.29
N GLN A 63 -3.66 -14.15 10.31
CA GLN A 63 -2.55 -13.20 10.48
C GLN A 63 -1.21 -13.90 10.77
N SER A 64 -1.24 -15.09 11.38
CA SER A 64 -0.03 -15.87 11.66
C SER A 64 0.68 -16.35 10.40
N SER A 65 -0.07 -16.58 9.32
CA SER A 65 0.49 -17.03 8.04
C SER A 65 1.01 -15.87 7.19
N PHE A 66 0.58 -14.64 7.49
CA PHE A 66 0.95 -13.43 6.76
C PHE A 66 1.37 -12.31 7.73
N PRO A 67 2.51 -12.45 8.42
CA PRO A 67 2.99 -11.44 9.35
C PRO A 67 3.28 -10.12 8.62
N LEU A 68 2.75 -9.02 9.15
CA LEU A 68 2.96 -7.68 8.62
C LEU A 68 4.15 -7.02 9.34
N THR A 69 5.10 -6.50 8.57
CA THR A 69 6.25 -5.76 9.08
C THR A 69 5.95 -4.27 9.06
N ILE A 70 6.44 -3.53 10.06
CA ILE A 70 6.35 -2.06 10.12
C ILE A 70 7.78 -1.50 10.01
N TYR A 71 7.95 -0.36 9.34
CA TYR A 71 9.21 0.38 9.36
C TYR A 71 9.56 0.75 10.81
N MET A 72 10.58 0.10 11.35
CA MET A 72 11.18 0.43 12.64
C MET A 72 12.29 1.46 12.38
N ASN A 73 11.95 2.74 12.27
CA ASN A 73 13.01 3.75 12.31
C ASN A 73 13.50 3.89 13.76
N SER A 74 14.82 3.75 13.93
CA SER A 74 15.56 4.18 15.12
C SER A 74 15.78 5.69 15.09
#